data_AF-A0A854C3W5-F1
#
_entry.id   AF-A0A854C3W5-F1
#
_cell.length_a   1.000
_cell.length_b   1.000
_cell.length_c   1.000
_cell.angle_alpha   90.00
_cell.angle_beta   90.00
_cell.angle_gamma   90.00
#
_symmetry.space_group_name_H-M   'P 1'
#
loop_
_entity.id
_entity.type
_entity.pdbx_description
1 polymer ?
#
loop_
_entity_poly.entity_id
_entity_poly.type
_entity_poly.pdbx_seq_one_letter_code
_entity_poly.pdbx_strand_id
1 'polypeptide(L)'
;MGTNVGGLGKERFNEVIKDVLSTKKAIGLSVGLITEGHVITMWGAEFDENGDVSHIYVADNNDRDTYEFYKGVGCFRYQVSYEINPEGSTYTCYKEGYIPYDRPIVINRLVFLDLGERYWKQYLGIE
;
A
#
# COMPACT_ATOMS: atom_id res chain seq x y z
N MET A 1 -11.71 -8.87 -11.03
CA MET A 1 -11.27 -9.77 -9.95
C MET A 1 -9.83 -9.46 -9.55
N GLY A 2 -9.37 -10.03 -8.44
CA GLY A 2 -8.16 -9.59 -7.74
C GLY A 2 -6.86 -9.75 -8.53
N THR A 3 -5.93 -8.79 -8.35
CA THR A 3 -4.63 -8.74 -9.03
C THR A 3 -3.51 -8.55 -8.01
N ASN A 4 -2.33 -9.14 -8.26
CA ASN A 4 -1.14 -8.96 -7.42
C ASN A 4 0.02 -8.46 -8.29
N VAL A 5 0.72 -7.42 -7.83
CA VAL A 5 1.89 -6.85 -8.53
C VAL A 5 3.07 -6.71 -7.57
N GLY A 6 4.28 -6.87 -8.10
CA GLY A 6 5.55 -6.62 -7.41
C GLY A 6 6.50 -5.77 -8.26
N GLY A 7 7.78 -5.73 -7.89
CA GLY A 7 8.80 -4.93 -8.58
C GLY A 7 8.56 -3.43 -8.41
N LEU A 8 8.18 -3.02 -7.20
CA LEU A 8 7.65 -1.70 -6.88
C LEU A 8 8.76 -0.64 -6.74
N GLY A 9 9.48 -0.37 -7.83
CA GLY A 9 10.30 0.83 -7.95
C GLY A 9 9.45 2.09 -8.02
N LYS A 10 10.09 3.25 -7.88
CA LYS A 10 9.41 4.56 -7.76
C LYS A 10 8.35 4.76 -8.84
N GLU A 11 8.72 4.66 -10.10
CA GLU A 11 7.82 4.92 -11.23
C GLU A 11 6.62 3.97 -11.23
N ARG A 12 6.88 2.66 -11.10
CA ARG A 12 5.84 1.62 -11.12
C ARG A 12 4.89 1.74 -9.93
N PHE A 13 5.40 2.02 -8.73
CA PHE A 13 4.57 2.20 -7.55
C PHE A 13 3.61 3.37 -7.74
N ASN A 14 4.12 4.50 -8.22
CA ASN A 14 3.34 5.70 -8.49
C ASN A 14 2.24 5.49 -9.53
N GLU A 15 2.58 4.87 -10.66
CA GLU A 15 1.63 4.55 -11.72
C GLU A 15 0.49 3.65 -11.19
N VAL A 16 0.86 2.59 -10.48
CA VAL A 16 -0.09 1.60 -9.96
C VAL A 16 -1.04 2.21 -8.93
N ILE A 17 -0.52 2.99 -7.96
CA ILE A 17 -1.38 3.62 -6.95
C ILE A 17 -2.37 4.60 -7.57
N LYS A 18 -1.93 5.39 -8.56
CA LYS A 18 -2.82 6.30 -9.31
C LYS A 18 -3.93 5.54 -10.05
N ASP A 19 -3.59 4.47 -10.77
CA ASP A 19 -4.59 3.62 -11.45
C ASP A 19 -5.63 3.06 -10.48
N VAL A 20 -5.16 2.43 -9.41
CA VAL A 20 -5.99 1.68 -8.46
C VAL A 20 -6.94 2.59 -7.70
N LEU A 21 -6.47 3.76 -7.26
CA LEU A 21 -7.33 4.77 -6.63
C LEU A 21 -8.34 5.36 -7.61
N SER A 22 -7.94 5.65 -8.86
CA SER A 22 -8.85 6.18 -9.89
C SER A 22 -9.94 5.18 -10.29
N THR A 23 -9.65 3.88 -10.18
CA THR A 23 -10.55 2.78 -10.52
C THR A 23 -11.32 2.21 -9.32
N LYS A 24 -11.25 2.87 -8.15
CA LYS A 24 -11.99 2.53 -6.92
C LYS A 24 -11.76 1.08 -6.45
N LYS A 25 -10.54 0.57 -6.65
CA LYS A 25 -10.16 -0.77 -6.20
C LYS A 25 -9.75 -0.73 -4.72
N ALA A 26 -10.05 -1.79 -3.97
CA ALA A 26 -9.49 -1.98 -2.63
C ALA A 26 -7.99 -2.35 -2.74
N ILE A 27 -7.19 -1.96 -1.74
CA ILE A 27 -5.73 -2.11 -1.76
C ILE A 27 -5.25 -2.84 -0.51
N GLY A 28 -4.54 -3.94 -0.71
CA GLY A 28 -3.71 -4.59 0.31
C GLY A 28 -2.23 -4.44 -0.03
N LEU A 29 -1.38 -4.40 0.99
CA LEU A 29 0.08 -4.37 0.83
C LEU A 29 0.69 -5.54 1.58
N SER A 30 1.68 -6.18 0.96
CA SER A 30 2.61 -7.05 1.68
C SER A 30 3.88 -6.26 1.97
N VAL A 31 4.26 -6.21 3.24
CA VAL A 31 5.36 -5.39 3.75
C VAL A 31 6.38 -6.26 4.50
N GLY A 32 7.64 -5.85 4.59
CA GLY A 32 8.70 -6.59 5.29
C GLY A 32 9.56 -7.47 4.38
N LEU A 33 10.09 -8.59 4.88
CA LEU A 33 10.86 -9.54 4.05
C LEU A 33 9.92 -10.51 3.32
N ILE A 34 10.32 -11.02 2.15
CA ILE A 34 9.50 -11.95 1.35
C ILE A 34 9.11 -13.21 2.16
N THR A 35 9.99 -13.69 3.05
CA THR A 35 9.78 -14.89 3.86
C THR A 35 9.02 -14.65 5.17
N GLU A 36 8.89 -13.39 5.59
CA GLU A 36 8.30 -12.98 6.87
C GLU A 36 7.35 -11.79 6.68
N GLY A 37 6.70 -11.75 5.52
CA GLY A 37 5.89 -10.61 5.11
C GLY A 37 4.65 -10.46 5.97
N HIS A 38 4.30 -9.22 6.29
CA HIS A 38 3.04 -8.86 6.92
C HIS A 38 2.08 -8.29 5.87
N VAL A 39 0.77 -8.51 6.02
CA VAL A 39 -0.22 -8.01 5.06
C VAL A 39 -1.18 -7.06 5.75
N ILE A 40 -1.23 -5.82 5.26
CA ILE A 40 -2.06 -4.74 5.80
C ILE A 40 -2.94 -4.13 4.71
N THR A 41 -3.93 -3.32 5.12
CA THR A 41 -4.84 -2.65 4.20
C THR A 41 -4.39 -1.21 3.97
N MET A 42 -4.42 -0.72 2.73
CA MET A 42 -4.23 0.70 2.40
C MET A 42 -5.54 1.32 1.96
N TRP A 43 -5.85 2.48 2.54
CA TRP A 43 -7.08 3.22 2.29
C TRP A 43 -6.89 4.42 1.38
N GLY A 44 -5.67 4.96 1.30
CA GLY A 44 -5.40 6.14 0.49
C GLY A 44 -3.93 6.53 0.46
N ALA A 45 -3.62 7.55 -0.35
CA ALA A 45 -2.29 8.11 -0.51
C ALA A 45 -2.35 9.64 -0.61
N GLU A 46 -1.26 10.30 -0.22
CA GLU A 46 -0.95 11.69 -0.57
C GLU A 46 0.08 11.74 -1.69
N PHE A 47 0.03 12.79 -2.49
CA PHE A 47 0.99 13.05 -3.56
C PHE A 47 1.75 14.35 -3.28
N ASP A 48 3.04 14.38 -3.58
CA ASP A 48 3.86 15.60 -3.51
C ASP A 48 3.66 16.50 -4.74
N GLU A 49 4.44 17.58 -4.82
CA GLU A 49 4.42 18.55 -5.92
C GLU A 49 4.79 17.97 -7.30
N ASN A 50 5.53 16.86 -7.34
CA ASN A 50 5.87 16.14 -8.56
C ASN A 50 4.79 15.11 -8.93
N GLY A 51 3.76 14.97 -8.08
CA GLY A 51 2.74 13.95 -8.20
C GLY A 51 3.23 12.57 -7.77
N ASP A 52 4.35 12.46 -7.05
CA ASP A 52 4.81 11.18 -6.51
C ASP A 52 4.12 10.91 -5.16
N VAL A 53 3.81 9.65 -4.85
CA VAL A 53 3.21 9.25 -3.58
C VAL A 53 4.19 9.61 -2.47
N SER A 54 3.74 10.47 -1.56
CA SER A 54 4.53 10.95 -0.43
C SER A 54 4.16 10.25 0.87
N HIS A 55 2.89 9.87 1.02
CA HIS A 55 2.38 9.19 2.20
C HIS A 55 1.29 8.19 1.84
N ILE A 56 1.11 7.18 2.69
CA ILE A 56 0.05 6.17 2.61
C ILE A 56 -0.73 6.12 3.92
N TYR A 57 -2.01 5.77 3.80
CA TYR A 57 -2.92 5.57 4.91
C TYR A 57 -3.23 4.08 5.05
N VAL A 58 -2.87 3.47 6.17
CA VAL A 58 -2.95 2.01 6.35
C VAL A 58 -3.66 1.58 7.63
N ALA A 59 -4.38 0.47 7.58
CA ALA A 59 -4.91 -0.23 8.75
C ALA A 59 -4.18 -1.56 8.89
N ASP A 60 -3.63 -1.81 10.08
CA ASP A 60 -2.84 -2.99 10.41
C ASP A 60 -3.66 -3.90 11.31
N ASN A 61 -3.88 -5.16 10.93
CA ASN A 61 -4.69 -6.09 11.72
C ASN A 61 -4.04 -6.54 13.04
N ASN A 62 -2.77 -6.23 13.28
CA ASN A 62 -2.08 -6.45 14.56
C ASN A 62 -2.21 -5.24 15.51
N ASP A 63 -2.89 -4.17 15.11
CA ASP A 63 -3.02 -2.94 15.91
C ASP A 63 -3.99 -3.04 17.10
N ARG A 64 -4.59 -4.21 17.33
CA ARG A 64 -5.56 -4.43 18.43
C ARG A 64 -5.01 -3.97 19.79
N ASP A 65 -3.77 -4.31 20.11
CA ASP A 65 -3.16 -3.99 21.39
C ASP A 65 -2.66 -2.54 21.45
N THR A 66 -2.41 -1.92 20.29
CA THR A 66 -2.00 -0.52 20.17
C THR A 66 -3.20 0.43 20.14
N TYR A 67 -4.39 -0.04 19.73
CA TYR A 67 -5.64 0.73 19.76
C TYR A 67 -5.94 1.30 21.17
N GLU A 68 -5.87 0.45 22.20
CA GLU A 68 -6.10 0.84 23.60
C GLU A 68 -4.95 1.70 24.14
N PHE A 69 -3.70 1.34 23.82
CA PHE A 69 -2.52 2.04 24.31
C PHE A 69 -2.39 3.47 23.77
N TYR A 70 -2.70 3.68 22.48
CA TYR A 70 -2.63 4.98 21.81
C TYR A 70 -4.01 5.66 21.70
N LYS A 71 -5.05 5.13 22.36
CA LYS A 71 -6.40 5.71 22.46
C LYS A 71 -7.09 5.97 21.11
N GLY A 72 -7.20 4.94 20.28
CA GLY A 72 -8.09 4.96 19.11
C GLY A 72 -7.39 5.02 17.76
N VAL A 73 -6.44 4.12 17.52
CA VAL A 73 -5.71 4.06 16.26
C VAL A 73 -6.23 2.92 15.39
N GLY A 74 -6.76 3.24 14.22
CA GLY A 74 -7.17 2.25 13.22
C GLY A 74 -6.81 2.63 11.78
N CYS A 75 -6.18 3.78 11.58
CA CYS A 75 -5.64 4.22 10.29
C CYS A 75 -4.39 5.08 10.52
N PHE A 76 -3.23 4.54 10.17
CA PHE A 76 -1.93 5.18 10.32
C PHE A 76 -1.54 5.90 9.04
N ARG A 77 -0.90 7.05 9.18
CA ARG A 77 -0.31 7.81 8.07
C ARG A 77 1.19 7.61 8.08
N TYR A 78 1.73 6.91 7.08
CA TYR A 78 3.16 6.64 6.96
C TYR A 78 3.78 7.36 5.78
N GLN A 79 5.01 7.84 5.96
CA GLN A 79 5.77 8.48 4.88
C GLN A 79 6.33 7.41 3.96
N VAL A 80 6.16 7.59 2.65
CA VAL A 80 6.78 6.73 1.63
C VAL A 80 8.23 7.17 1.41
N SER A 81 9.13 6.20 1.29
CA SER A 81 10.50 6.43 0.83
C SER A 81 10.84 5.55 -0.36
N TYR A 82 11.60 6.11 -1.31
CA TYR A 82 12.10 5.40 -2.48
C TYR A 82 13.59 5.17 -2.27
N GLU A 83 13.93 3.95 -1.90
CA GLU A 83 15.31 3.54 -1.63
C GLU A 83 15.97 3.02 -2.90
N ILE A 84 17.30 3.03 -2.95
CA ILE A 84 18.08 2.64 -4.13
C ILE A 84 18.88 1.38 -3.79
N ASN A 85 18.74 0.33 -4.60
CA ASN A 85 19.56 -0.86 -4.51
C ASN A 85 20.98 -0.59 -5.05
N PRO A 86 22.00 -1.37 -4.66
CA PRO A 86 23.37 -1.18 -5.15
C PRO A 86 23.52 -1.18 -6.67
N GLU A 87 22.67 -1.91 -7.40
CA GLU A 87 22.62 -1.94 -8.85
C GLU A 87 21.91 -0.74 -9.51
N GLY A 88 21.43 0.22 -8.72
CA GLY A 88 20.81 1.48 -9.18
C GLY A 88 19.31 1.43 -9.40
N SER A 89 18.68 0.26 -9.22
CA SER A 89 17.21 0.14 -9.25
C SER A 89 16.59 0.75 -7.99
N THR A 90 15.37 1.29 -8.10
CA THR A 90 14.64 1.80 -6.91
C THR A 90 13.69 0.75 -6.36
N TYR A 91 13.42 0.81 -5.06
CA TYR A 91 12.36 0.06 -4.38
C TYR A 91 11.62 0.94 -3.39
N THR A 92 10.34 0.63 -3.17
CA THR A 92 9.46 1.46 -2.34
C THR A 92 9.36 0.90 -0.92
N CYS A 93 9.47 1.80 0.05
CA CYS A 93 9.29 1.53 1.47
C CYS A 93 8.31 2.54 2.09
N TYR A 94 7.93 2.31 3.35
CA TYR A 94 7.39 3.36 4.20
C TYR A 94 8.15 3.45 5.52
N LYS A 95 7.98 4.57 6.22
CA LYS A 95 8.58 4.88 7.51
C LYS A 95 7.51 5.15 8.54
N GLU A 96 7.66 4.53 9.71
CA GLU A 96 6.74 4.71 10.84
C GLU A 96 6.98 6.01 11.60
N GLY A 97 8.13 6.67 11.39
CA GLY A 97 8.46 7.94 12.06
C GLY A 97 8.86 7.78 13.53
N TYR A 98 9.00 6.55 14.03
CA TYR A 98 9.52 6.29 15.38
C TYR A 98 11.05 6.42 15.38
N ILE A 99 11.54 7.60 15.77
CA ILE A 99 12.96 8.02 15.71
C ILE A 99 13.98 6.93 16.13
N PRO A 100 13.78 6.15 17.21
CA PRO A 100 14.76 5.14 17.63
C PRO A 100 14.87 3.93 16.68
N TYR A 101 13.86 3.71 15.83
CA TYR A 101 13.79 2.58 14.89
C TYR A 101 13.22 3.00 13.53
N ASP A 102 13.50 4.22 13.07
CA ASP A 102 13.00 4.77 11.80
C ASP A 102 13.68 4.10 10.59
N ARG A 103 13.40 2.82 10.42
CA ARG A 103 13.91 1.97 9.35
C ARG A 103 12.86 1.91 8.24
N PRO A 104 13.29 1.98 6.96
CA PRO A 104 12.38 1.80 5.85
C PRO A 104 11.84 0.36 5.85
N ILE A 105 10.51 0.22 5.89
CA ILE A 105 9.82 -1.06 5.76
C ILE A 105 9.44 -1.24 4.30
N VAL A 106 10.01 -2.26 3.67
CA VAL A 106 9.82 -2.54 2.23
C VAL A 106 8.37 -2.89 1.93
N ILE A 107 7.81 -2.30 0.87
CA ILE A 107 6.54 -2.70 0.27
C ILE A 107 6.86 -3.67 -0.87
N ASN A 108 6.64 -4.97 -0.66
CA ASN A 108 7.00 -6.01 -1.64
C ASN A 108 5.96 -6.18 -2.72
N ARG A 109 4.69 -6.23 -2.31
CA ARG A 109 3.56 -6.54 -3.18
C ARG A 109 2.40 -5.61 -2.89
N LEU A 110 1.67 -5.28 -3.95
CA LEU A 110 0.34 -4.71 -3.85
C LEU A 110 -0.67 -5.71 -4.37
N VAL A 111 -1.80 -5.82 -3.66
CA VAL A 111 -2.93 -6.66 -4.00
C VAL A 111 -4.14 -5.75 -4.19
N PHE A 112 -4.85 -5.92 -5.30
CA PHE A 112 -6.03 -5.13 -5.61
C PHE A 112 -7.25 -6.01 -5.74
N LEU A 113 -8.41 -5.47 -5.38
CA LEU A 113 -9.70 -6.08 -5.62
C LEU A 113 -10.64 -5.05 -6.25
N ASP A 114 -11.19 -5.36 -7.42
CA ASP A 114 -12.26 -4.58 -8.01
C ASP A 114 -13.62 -4.93 -7.42
N LEU A 115 -14.60 -4.05 -7.62
CA LEU A 115 -15.98 -4.25 -7.17
C LEU A 115 -16.67 -5.46 -7.84
N GLY A 116 -16.11 -6.00 -8.93
CA GLY A 116 -16.69 -7.12 -9.68
C GLY A 116 -17.99 -6.79 -10.42
N GLU A 117 -18.45 -5.53 -10.43
CA GLU A 117 -19.75 -5.13 -11.02
C GLU A 117 -19.91 -5.61 -12.46
N ARG A 118 -18.88 -5.42 -13.30
CA ARG A 118 -18.90 -5.89 -14.70
C ARG A 118 -19.09 -7.41 -14.81
N TYR A 119 -18.42 -8.17 -13.94
CA TYR A 119 -18.54 -9.63 -13.92
C TYR A 119 -19.97 -10.03 -13.52
N TRP A 120 -20.51 -9.44 -12.46
CA TRP A 120 -21.85 -9.80 -11.96
C TRP A 120 -22.96 -9.37 -12.91
N LYS A 121 -22.88 -8.19 -13.52
CA LYS A 121 -23.80 -7.73 -14.57
C LYS A 121 -23.84 -8.71 -15.74
N GLN A 122 -22.67 -9.13 -16.24
CA GLN A 122 -22.58 -10.10 -17.32
C GLN A 122 -23.11 -11.49 -16.91
N TYR A 123 -22.74 -11.97 -15.72
CA TYR A 123 -23.15 -13.28 -15.23
C TYR A 123 -24.66 -13.38 -15.02
N LEU A 124 -25.29 -12.30 -14.51
CA LEU A 124 -26.72 -12.24 -14.23
C LEU A 124 -27.57 -11.77 -15.43
N GLY A 125 -26.94 -11.31 -16.52
CA GLY A 125 -27.64 -10.77 -17.69
C GLY A 125 -28.37 -9.44 -17.41
N ILE A 126 -27.79 -8.59 -16.54
CA ILE A 126 -28.36 -7.29 -16.14
C ILE A 126 -27.48 -6.21 -16.75
N GLU A 127 -27.94 -5.55 -17.82
CA GLU A 127 -27.26 -4.39 -18.42
C GLU A 127 -27.45 -3.12 -17.55
#